data_AF-A0A8H3KX29-F1
#
_entry.id   AF-A0A8H3KX29-F1
#
_cell.length_a   1.000
_cell.length_b   1.000
_cell.length_c   1.000
_cell.angle_alpha   90.00
_cell.angle_beta   90.00
_cell.angle_gamma   90.00
#
_symmetry.space_group_name_H-M   'P 1'
#
loop_
_entity.id
_entity.type
_entity.pdbx_description
1 polymer ?
#
loop_
_entity_poly.entity_id
_entity_poly.type
_entity_poly.pdbx_seq_one_letter_code
_entity_poly.pdbx_strand_id
1 'polypeptide(L)'
;MQRPISFTFIIIITICSLMNIIALMPATEAYEVLFRNWGGDSQDNCYVWEEDINRNKITVTTPDNPYYGMAFSCATFNGMSGDVTNGVLTQRTLDNNTTYWVIFGVVNNDLSASNYKGGYNTNTCFHVKGTSRWYKSPLAEIDEVTYEECQQIRDSK
;
A
#
# COMPACT_ATOMS: atom_id res chain seq x y z
N MET A 1 1.62 30.49 53.74
CA MET A 1 1.25 31.38 52.61
C MET A 1 1.53 30.63 51.32
N GLN A 2 0.48 30.17 50.65
CA GLN A 2 0.56 29.30 49.47
C GLN A 2 0.55 30.21 48.24
N ARG A 3 1.65 30.22 47.47
CA ARG A 3 1.78 31.05 46.26
C ARG A 3 0.85 30.51 45.18
N PRO A 4 0.04 31.34 44.50
CA PRO A 4 -0.84 30.87 43.44
C PRO A 4 0.03 30.40 42.26
N ILE A 5 -0.15 29.15 41.86
CA ILE A 5 0.43 28.60 40.64
C ILE A 5 -0.23 29.37 39.48
N SER A 6 0.55 30.15 38.75
CA SER A 6 0.06 30.96 37.63
C SER A 6 -0.53 30.04 36.56
N PHE A 7 -1.78 30.29 36.16
CA PHE A 7 -2.48 29.55 35.10
C PHE A 7 -1.67 29.43 33.80
N THR A 8 -0.79 30.40 33.53
CA THR A 8 0.13 30.39 32.39
C THR A 8 1.13 29.22 32.44
N PHE A 9 1.58 28.84 33.63
CA PHE A 9 2.53 27.75 33.83
C PHE A 9 1.90 26.38 33.53
N ILE A 10 0.62 26.20 33.88
CA ILE A 10 -0.14 24.98 33.61
C ILE A 10 -0.37 24.84 32.10
N ILE A 11 -0.75 25.93 31.40
CA ILE A 11 -0.98 25.91 29.95
C ILE A 11 0.30 25.55 29.18
N ILE A 12 1.45 26.12 29.55
CA ILE A 12 2.73 25.83 28.87
C ILE A 12 3.15 24.36 29.04
N ILE A 13 3.03 23.80 30.26
CA ILE A 13 3.35 22.39 30.50
C ILE A 13 2.43 21.47 29.69
N THR A 14 1.14 21.80 29.61
CA THR A 14 0.16 20.98 28.88
C THR A 14 0.42 21.01 27.37
N ILE A 15 0.75 22.17 26.80
CA ILE A 15 1.10 22.31 25.37
C ILE A 15 2.41 21.58 25.07
N CYS A 16 3.46 21.74 25.89
CA CYS A 16 4.73 21.03 25.69
C CYS A 16 4.57 19.51 25.83
N SER A 17 3.68 19.05 26.71
CA SER A 17 3.35 17.63 26.87
C SER A 17 2.58 17.10 25.66
N LEU A 18 1.61 17.86 25.13
CA LEU A 18 0.89 17.51 23.89
C LEU A 18 1.81 17.48 22.67
N MET A 19 2.70 18.46 22.53
CA MET A 19 3.65 18.52 21.41
C MET A 19 4.64 17.35 21.43
N ASN A 20 5.08 16.91 22.63
CA ASN A 20 5.91 15.72 22.76
C ASN A 20 5.15 14.42 22.49
N ILE A 21 3.85 14.34 22.78
CA ILE A 21 3.06 13.13 22.47
C ILE A 21 2.88 12.96 20.95
N ILE A 22 2.76 14.06 20.19
CA ILE A 22 2.61 14.00 18.72
C ILE A 22 3.96 13.71 18.04
N ALA A 23 5.08 14.17 18.61
CA ALA A 23 6.42 13.98 18.06
C ALA A 23 7.06 12.60 18.37
N LEU A 24 6.43 11.77 19.20
CA LEU A 24 6.93 10.47 19.66
C LEU A 24 6.07 9.29 19.20
N MET A 25 5.19 9.48 18.21
CA MET A 25 4.81 8.32 17.40
C MET A 25 6.09 7.89 16.68
N PRO A 26 6.65 6.70 16.96
CA PRO A 26 7.64 6.14 16.04
C PRO A 26 7.01 6.22 14.67
N ALA A 27 7.75 6.60 13.63
CA ALA A 27 7.31 6.27 12.28
C ALA A 27 7.06 4.77 12.33
N THR A 28 5.80 4.35 12.39
CA THR A 28 5.44 2.97 12.65
C THR A 28 6.11 2.18 11.55
N GLU A 29 7.09 1.37 11.93
CA GLU A 29 7.73 0.47 11.00
C GLU A 29 6.61 -0.35 10.37
N ALA A 30 6.58 -0.37 9.04
CA ALA A 30 5.58 -1.05 8.26
C ALA A 30 6.29 -1.96 7.27
N TYR A 31 5.67 -3.10 6.95
CA TYR A 31 6.18 -3.93 5.88
C TYR A 31 6.04 -3.19 4.56
N GLU A 32 7.09 -3.26 3.77
CA GLU A 32 7.10 -2.73 2.42
C GLU A 32 6.62 -3.79 1.44
N VAL A 33 5.68 -3.40 0.57
CA VAL A 33 5.10 -4.25 -0.45
C VAL A 33 5.40 -3.62 -1.80
N LEU A 34 6.23 -4.31 -2.59
CA LEU A 34 6.67 -3.86 -3.90
C LEU A 34 5.86 -4.52 -5.00
N PHE A 35 5.48 -3.74 -6.00
CA PHE A 35 4.78 -4.22 -7.17
C PHE A 35 5.51 -3.81 -8.43
N ARG A 36 5.79 -4.79 -9.29
CA ARG A 36 6.30 -4.54 -10.65
C ARG A 36 5.21 -4.84 -11.65
N ASN A 37 4.93 -3.87 -12.53
CA ASN A 37 4.01 -4.10 -13.63
C ASN A 37 4.69 -4.99 -14.67
N TRP A 38 4.08 -6.13 -14.99
CA TRP A 38 4.60 -7.11 -15.95
C TRP A 38 3.83 -7.13 -17.27
N GLY A 39 3.17 -6.02 -17.56
CA GLY A 39 2.33 -5.81 -18.73
C GLY A 39 0.84 -5.87 -18.41
N GLY A 40 0.05 -5.49 -19.40
CA GLY A 40 -1.39 -5.50 -19.28
C GLY A 40 -2.06 -4.65 -20.35
N ASP A 41 -3.39 -4.63 -20.33
CA ASP A 41 -4.17 -3.81 -21.25
C ASP A 41 -4.30 -2.38 -20.71
N SER A 42 -3.97 -1.39 -21.54
CA SER A 42 -4.11 0.03 -21.18
C SER A 42 -5.56 0.49 -20.98
N GLN A 43 -6.52 -0.25 -21.55
CA GLN A 43 -7.96 0.03 -21.45
C GLN A 43 -8.60 -0.54 -20.18
N ASP A 44 -7.89 -1.42 -19.46
CA ASP A 44 -8.39 -2.07 -18.25
C ASP A 44 -7.89 -1.34 -17.00
N ASN A 45 -8.71 -1.37 -15.94
CA ASN A 45 -8.37 -0.79 -14.65
C ASN A 45 -7.93 -1.89 -13.67
N CYS A 46 -6.77 -1.70 -13.09
CA CYS A 46 -6.17 -2.57 -12.11
C CYS A 46 -6.22 -1.96 -10.71
N TYR A 47 -6.24 -2.82 -9.70
CA TYR A 47 -6.33 -2.45 -8.30
C TYR A 47 -5.37 -3.30 -7.48
N VAL A 48 -4.62 -2.68 -6.58
CA VAL A 48 -3.87 -3.39 -5.54
C VAL A 48 -4.25 -2.85 -4.16
N TRP A 49 -4.38 -3.75 -3.20
CA TRP A 49 -4.52 -3.42 -1.78
C TRP A 49 -4.08 -4.59 -0.91
N GLU A 50 -3.91 -4.33 0.37
CA GLU A 50 -3.60 -5.30 1.41
C GLU A 50 -4.74 -5.41 2.41
N GLU A 51 -4.98 -6.63 2.87
CA GLU A 51 -5.94 -6.99 3.91
C GLU A 51 -5.28 -7.72 5.08
N ASP A 52 -5.85 -7.58 6.28
CA ASP A 52 -5.55 -8.45 7.41
C ASP A 52 -6.28 -9.81 7.31
N ILE A 53 -6.07 -10.67 8.31
CA ILE A 53 -6.73 -11.99 8.39
C ILE A 53 -8.26 -11.93 8.45
N ASN A 54 -8.83 -10.80 8.88
CA ASN A 54 -10.26 -10.56 8.97
C ASN A 54 -10.82 -9.87 7.72
N ARG A 55 -10.01 -9.70 6.67
CA ARG A 55 -10.33 -8.96 5.45
C ARG A 55 -10.55 -7.46 5.64
N ASN A 56 -9.98 -6.89 6.70
CA ASN A 56 -9.93 -5.44 6.84
C ASN A 56 -8.81 -4.90 5.96
N LYS A 57 -9.10 -3.88 5.15
CA LYS A 57 -8.09 -3.20 4.33
C LYS A 57 -7.08 -2.47 5.24
N ILE A 58 -5.79 -2.71 5.03
CA ILE A 58 -4.70 -2.17 5.85
C ILE A 58 -3.60 -1.46 5.04
N THR A 59 -3.83 -1.23 3.74
CA THR A 59 -2.92 -0.42 2.91
C THR A 59 -2.85 1.01 3.40
N VAL A 60 -1.64 1.54 3.53
CA VAL A 60 -1.43 2.98 3.64
C VAL A 60 -1.50 3.61 2.25
N THR A 61 -2.72 3.87 1.77
CA THR A 61 -2.96 4.59 0.51
C THR A 61 -3.25 6.08 0.75
N THR A 62 -2.76 6.94 -0.14
CA THR A 62 -3.31 8.29 -0.39
C THR A 62 -4.75 8.20 -0.95
N PRO A 63 -5.61 9.22 -0.76
CA PRO A 63 -7.03 9.03 -0.41
C PRO A 63 -8.04 8.72 -1.53
N ASP A 64 -7.65 8.46 -2.77
CA ASP A 64 -8.55 8.77 -3.89
C ASP A 64 -9.60 7.71 -4.28
N ASN A 65 -9.71 6.56 -3.58
CA ASN A 65 -10.89 5.70 -3.73
C ASN A 65 -11.16 4.78 -2.52
N PRO A 66 -12.29 4.96 -1.81
CA PRO A 66 -12.64 4.13 -0.65
C PRO A 66 -13.34 2.80 -0.98
N TYR A 67 -13.78 2.57 -2.23
CA TYR A 67 -14.60 1.39 -2.57
C TYR A 67 -13.86 0.28 -3.34
N TYR A 68 -12.75 0.62 -3.98
CA TYR A 68 -11.84 -0.32 -4.63
C TYR A 68 -10.41 0.10 -4.25
N GLY A 69 -9.38 -0.72 -4.50
CA GLY A 69 -7.97 -0.29 -4.32
C GLY A 69 -7.65 1.02 -5.06
N MET A 70 -6.41 1.48 -5.01
CA MET A 70 -6.01 2.54 -5.95
C MET A 70 -6.17 2.00 -7.37
N ALA A 71 -6.98 2.66 -8.20
CA ALA A 71 -7.19 2.28 -9.59
C ALA A 71 -6.02 2.79 -10.44
N PHE A 72 -5.49 1.93 -11.30
CA PHE A 72 -4.45 2.31 -12.23
C PHE A 72 -4.61 1.58 -13.56
N SER A 73 -4.04 2.13 -14.64
CA SER A 73 -4.06 1.45 -15.93
C SER A 73 -3.30 0.13 -15.83
N CYS A 74 -3.89 -1.00 -16.21
CA CYS A 74 -3.21 -2.30 -16.10
C CYS A 74 -1.89 -2.39 -16.90
N ALA A 75 -1.70 -1.55 -17.91
CA ALA A 75 -0.44 -1.49 -18.67
C ALA A 75 0.72 -0.77 -17.95
N THR A 76 0.44 0.05 -16.94
CA THR A 76 1.45 0.86 -16.23
C THR A 76 1.11 0.99 -14.74
N PHE A 77 1.72 1.91 -13.99
CA PHE A 77 1.18 2.36 -12.69
C PHE A 77 0.63 3.79 -12.78
N ASN A 78 0.32 4.26 -13.99
CA ASN A 78 -0.27 5.59 -14.18
C ASN A 78 -1.65 5.64 -13.49
N GLY A 79 -1.87 6.70 -12.71
CA GLY A 79 -3.06 6.87 -11.89
C GLY A 79 -2.87 6.47 -10.41
N MET A 80 -1.75 5.83 -10.07
CA MET A 80 -1.41 5.59 -8.66
C MET A 80 -0.96 6.87 -7.98
N SER A 81 -1.53 7.15 -6.81
CA SER A 81 -1.09 8.21 -5.91
C SER A 81 0.03 7.74 -4.96
N GLY A 82 0.61 6.56 -5.22
CA GLY A 82 1.71 5.94 -4.47
C GLY A 82 3.10 6.29 -5.00
N ASP A 83 4.13 5.82 -4.30
CA ASP A 83 5.53 5.99 -4.68
C ASP A 83 5.89 5.00 -5.80
N VAL A 84 5.98 5.51 -7.03
CA VAL A 84 6.41 4.73 -8.21
C VAL A 84 7.79 5.21 -8.64
N THR A 85 8.80 4.38 -8.41
CA THR A 85 10.19 4.67 -8.77
C THR A 85 10.73 3.55 -9.66
N ASN A 86 11.31 3.90 -10.82
CA ASN A 86 11.81 2.96 -11.82
C ASN A 86 10.81 1.86 -12.24
N GLY A 87 9.52 2.21 -12.31
CA GLY A 87 8.46 1.27 -12.69
C GLY A 87 8.07 0.27 -11.59
N VAL A 88 8.55 0.46 -10.37
CA VAL A 88 8.16 -0.31 -9.18
C VAL A 88 7.30 0.58 -8.29
N LEU A 89 6.07 0.13 -8.03
CA LEU A 89 5.19 0.75 -7.06
C LEU A 89 5.53 0.24 -5.66
N THR A 90 5.65 1.16 -4.71
CA THR A 90 5.88 0.87 -3.29
C THR A 90 4.61 1.19 -2.50
N GLN A 91 4.10 0.19 -1.78
CA GLN A 91 3.07 0.35 -0.75
C GLN A 91 3.62 -0.07 0.62
N ARG A 92 2.90 0.33 1.67
CA ARG A 92 3.23 -0.03 3.05
C ARG A 92 1.97 -0.52 3.75
N THR A 93 2.14 -1.55 4.56
CA THR A 93 1.10 -1.99 5.50
C THR A 93 0.89 -0.94 6.60
N LEU A 94 -0.15 -1.12 7.42
CA LEU A 94 -0.42 -0.25 8.56
C LEU A 94 0.73 -0.27 9.59
N ASP A 95 1.32 -1.44 9.80
CA ASP A 95 2.39 -1.71 10.76
C ASP A 95 3.22 -2.95 10.34
N ASN A 96 4.27 -3.27 11.09
CA ASN A 96 5.17 -4.40 10.88
C ASN A 96 4.86 -5.61 11.78
N ASN A 97 3.63 -5.77 12.25
CA ASN A 97 3.24 -6.92 13.09
C ASN A 97 1.96 -7.60 12.60
N THR A 98 1.17 -6.91 11.80
CA THR A 98 -0.05 -7.42 11.20
C THR A 98 0.30 -8.31 10.01
N THR A 99 -0.09 -9.58 10.10
CA THR A 99 -0.02 -10.49 8.95
C THR A 99 -0.96 -9.98 7.86
N TYR A 100 -0.48 -9.96 6.62
CA TYR A 100 -1.22 -9.38 5.51
C TYR A 100 -1.36 -10.32 4.31
N TRP A 101 -2.39 -10.02 3.53
CA TRP A 101 -2.70 -10.60 2.23
C TRP A 101 -2.72 -9.46 1.22
N VAL A 102 -2.14 -9.70 0.06
CA VAL A 102 -2.14 -8.79 -1.08
C VAL A 102 -3.18 -9.25 -2.07
N ILE A 103 -4.06 -8.34 -2.46
CA ILE A 103 -5.10 -8.58 -3.45
C ILE A 103 -4.80 -7.74 -4.68
N PHE A 104 -4.83 -8.40 -5.84
CA PHE A 104 -4.74 -7.77 -7.14
C PHE A 104 -6.04 -7.99 -7.91
N GLY A 105 -6.69 -6.90 -8.29
CA GLY A 105 -7.95 -6.90 -9.02
C GLY A 105 -7.82 -6.28 -10.40
N VAL A 106 -8.64 -6.75 -11.33
CA VAL A 106 -8.81 -6.18 -12.68
C VAL A 106 -10.29 -5.99 -12.94
N VAL A 107 -10.64 -4.82 -13.44
CA VAL A 107 -11.99 -4.45 -13.87
C VAL A 107 -11.91 -3.88 -15.27
N ASN A 108 -12.71 -4.43 -16.17
CA ASN A 108 -12.99 -3.87 -17.49
C ASN A 108 -14.51 -3.73 -17.69
N ASN A 109 -14.93 -3.24 -18.85
CA ASN A 109 -16.35 -2.92 -19.10
C ASN A 109 -17.31 -4.10 -18.89
N ASP A 110 -16.84 -5.34 -19.01
CA ASP A 110 -17.68 -6.54 -19.00
C ASP A 110 -17.35 -7.53 -17.88
N LEU A 111 -16.19 -7.42 -17.24
CA LEU A 111 -15.64 -8.43 -16.34
C LEU A 111 -14.90 -7.81 -15.16
N SER A 112 -14.99 -8.48 -14.01
CA SER A 112 -14.12 -8.23 -12.86
C SER A 112 -13.55 -9.55 -12.35
N ALA A 113 -12.27 -9.52 -11.97
CA ALA A 113 -11.61 -10.64 -11.34
C ALA A 113 -10.60 -10.13 -10.31
N SER A 114 -10.34 -10.93 -9.29
CA SER A 114 -9.25 -10.68 -8.36
C SER A 114 -8.53 -11.99 -8.05
N ASN A 115 -7.27 -11.85 -7.72
CA ASN A 115 -6.43 -12.92 -7.22
C ASN A 115 -5.65 -12.39 -6.02
N TYR A 116 -5.18 -13.29 -5.16
CA TYR A 116 -4.54 -12.89 -3.92
C TYR A 116 -3.39 -13.82 -3.54
N LYS A 117 -2.47 -13.27 -2.78
CA LYS A 117 -1.35 -13.96 -2.14
C LYS A 117 -1.26 -13.47 -0.70
N GLY A 118 -0.87 -14.30 0.25
CA GLY A 118 -0.83 -13.80 1.63
C GLY A 118 -0.44 -14.78 2.70
N GLY A 119 -0.61 -14.32 3.94
CA GLY A 119 0.02 -14.93 5.10
C GLY A 119 1.41 -14.36 5.36
N TYR A 120 1.69 -13.14 4.87
CA TYR A 120 3.00 -12.52 4.96
C TYR A 120 3.13 -11.70 6.24
N ASN A 121 4.34 -11.72 6.80
CA ASN A 121 4.77 -10.93 7.94
C ASN A 121 6.22 -10.43 7.72
N THR A 122 6.52 -10.09 6.48
CA THR A 122 7.81 -9.58 6.02
C THR A 122 7.59 -8.61 4.87
N ASN A 123 8.63 -7.90 4.43
CA ASN A 123 8.58 -7.21 3.15
C ASN A 123 8.42 -8.22 2.00
N THR A 124 7.72 -7.84 0.94
CA THR A 124 7.42 -8.72 -0.20
C THR A 124 7.51 -7.98 -1.53
N CYS A 125 7.68 -8.74 -2.62
CA CYS A 125 7.47 -8.22 -3.95
C CYS A 125 6.58 -9.13 -4.81
N PHE A 126 5.79 -8.51 -5.68
CA PHE A 126 4.96 -9.18 -6.66
C PHE A 126 5.15 -8.63 -8.07
N HIS A 127 5.14 -9.54 -9.03
CA HIS A 127 4.81 -9.21 -10.41
C HIS A 127 3.30 -9.22 -10.57
N VAL A 128 2.75 -8.12 -11.10
CA VAL A 128 1.31 -8.00 -11.37
C VAL A 128 1.06 -7.82 -12.86
N LYS A 129 0.06 -8.51 -13.38
CA LYS A 129 -0.33 -8.42 -14.78
C LYS A 129 -1.84 -8.52 -14.93
N GLY A 130 -2.45 -7.43 -15.41
CA GLY A 130 -3.88 -7.37 -15.68
C GLY A 130 -4.17 -7.39 -17.17
N THR A 131 -4.94 -8.37 -17.64
CA THR A 131 -5.18 -8.55 -19.09
C THR A 131 -6.66 -8.61 -19.40
N SER A 132 -7.04 -8.04 -20.54
CA SER A 132 -8.29 -8.35 -21.20
C SER A 132 -8.20 -9.78 -21.75
N ARG A 133 -9.30 -10.53 -21.73
CA ARG A 133 -9.32 -11.99 -21.90
C ARG A 133 -8.86 -12.43 -23.30
N TRP A 134 -7.56 -12.64 -23.51
CA TRP A 134 -7.05 -13.42 -24.65
C TRP A 134 -7.01 -14.89 -24.24
N TYR A 135 -8.01 -15.64 -24.71
CA TYR A 135 -8.16 -17.10 -24.69
C TYR A 135 -7.10 -17.88 -23.88
N LYS A 136 -7.33 -18.03 -22.55
CA LYS A 136 -6.64 -18.87 -21.55
C LYS A 136 -5.81 -18.18 -20.45
N SER A 137 -5.56 -16.86 -20.49
CA SER A 137 -4.90 -16.18 -19.37
C SER A 137 -5.87 -15.78 -18.24
N PRO A 138 -5.46 -15.85 -16.96
CA PRO A 138 -6.21 -15.24 -15.87
C PRO A 138 -6.32 -13.73 -16.10
N LEU A 139 -7.46 -13.13 -15.77
CA LEU A 139 -7.65 -11.67 -15.90
C LEU A 139 -6.71 -10.89 -14.96
N ALA A 140 -6.51 -11.41 -13.74
CA ALA A 140 -5.66 -10.83 -12.70
C ALA A 140 -4.57 -11.85 -12.29
N GLU A 141 -3.34 -11.59 -12.70
CA GLU A 141 -2.17 -12.41 -12.38
C GLU A 141 -1.32 -11.70 -11.31
N ILE A 142 -0.98 -12.43 -10.24
CA ILE A 142 -0.10 -11.97 -9.16
C ILE A 142 0.86 -13.10 -8.79
N ASP A 143 2.14 -12.85 -9.03
CA ASP A 143 3.22 -13.81 -8.80
C ASP A 143 4.22 -13.24 -7.80
N GLU A 144 4.51 -14.02 -6.76
CA GLU A 144 5.51 -13.66 -5.75
C GLU A 144 6.92 -13.81 -6.33
N VAL A 145 7.75 -12.80 -6.12
CA VAL A 145 9.17 -12.80 -6.45
C VAL A 145 9.99 -12.36 -5.25
N THR A 146 11.32 -12.47 -5.32
CA THR A 146 12.16 -12.05 -4.20
C THR A 146 12.06 -10.54 -4.00
N TYR A 147 12.03 -10.11 -2.74
CA TYR A 147 11.96 -8.69 -2.42
C TYR A 147 13.18 -7.93 -3.00
N GLU A 148 14.36 -8.55 -2.93
CA GLU A 148 15.60 -7.98 -3.43
C GLU A 148 15.57 -7.72 -4.95
N GLU A 149 14.84 -8.53 -5.73
CA GLU A 149 14.72 -8.31 -7.19
C GLU A 149 14.09 -6.94 -7.46
N CYS A 150 12.95 -6.67 -6.82
CA CYS A 150 12.22 -5.43 -7.04
C CYS A 150 12.91 -4.24 -6.39
N GLN A 151 13.52 -4.45 -5.21
CA GLN A 151 14.31 -3.43 -4.55
C GLN A 151 15.46 -2.96 -5.45
N GLN A 152 16.21 -3.89 -6.06
CA GLN A 152 17.30 -3.54 -6.98
C GLN A 152 16.82 -2.73 -8.18
N ILE A 153 15.65 -3.07 -8.75
CA ILE A 153 15.07 -2.31 -9.86
C ILE A 153 14.66 -0.92 -9.40
N ARG A 154 13.91 -0.83 -8.29
CA ARG A 154 13.46 0.44 -7.71
C ARG A 154 14.64 1.37 -7.41
N ASP A 155 15.71 0.83 -6.83
CA ASP A 155 16.86 1.60 -6.35
C ASP A 155 17.94 1.82 -7.43
N SER A 156 17.74 1.29 -8.64
CA SER A 156 18.63 1.52 -9.78
C SER A 156 18.63 3.00 -10.23
N LYS A 157 19.71 3.46 -10.87
CA LYS A 157 19.87 4.85 -11.31
C LYS A 157 19.92 4.96 -12.82
#